data_AF-A0A377TFQ0-F1
#
_entry.id   AF-A0A377TFQ0-F1
#
_cell.length_a   1.000
_cell.length_b   1.000
_cell.length_c   1.000
_cell.angle_alpha   90.00
_cell.angle_beta   90.00
_cell.angle_gamma   90.00
#
_symmetry.space_group_name_H-M   'P 1'
#
loop_
_entity.id
_entity.type
_entity.pdbx_description
1 polymer ?
#
loop_
_entity_poly.entity_id
_entity_poly.type
_entity_poly.pdbx_seq_one_letter_code
_entity_poly.pdbx_strand_id
1 'polypeptide(L)'
;MEQKWLAPTSTVFEQLYQALHEDGDKLTPLLYALICARPVLLSENYELVLFADEEFDRDITRLILNGDKIADEVCVSILNWLWEKDEALLSEAPLLSQQALIRFSTKITDDRQKQILLMQCLKNDKVSHQFIRQMLLTFGHQDYAAFLIERSYRSIPWSDAMWQLAVQLGNSGFIRPPKLTHDDTRIRIEPFFNAENEYD
;
A
#
# COMPACT_ATOMS: atom_id res chain seq x y z
N MET A 1 21.86 1.54 39.33
CA MET A 1 20.39 1.56 39.44
C MET A 1 19.84 1.24 38.07
N GLU A 2 19.44 -0.01 37.86
CA GLU A 2 18.72 -0.41 36.65
C GLU A 2 17.35 0.26 36.66
N GLN A 3 17.09 1.18 35.74
CA GLN A 3 15.73 1.59 35.45
C GLN A 3 15.03 0.36 34.84
N LYS A 4 14.23 -0.33 35.64
CA LYS A 4 13.16 -1.20 35.14
C LYS A 4 12.15 -0.28 34.45
N TRP A 5 12.41 0.07 33.19
CA TRP A 5 11.40 0.68 32.33
C TRP A 5 10.22 -0.30 32.33
N LEU A 6 9.06 0.16 32.82
CA LEU A 6 7.80 -0.56 32.72
C LEU A 6 7.61 -0.90 31.24
N ALA A 7 7.90 -2.14 30.86
CA ALA A 7 7.74 -2.57 29.48
C ALA A 7 6.25 -2.47 29.18
N PRO A 8 5.80 -1.62 28.24
CA PRO A 8 4.38 -1.39 28.02
C PRO A 8 3.73 -2.66 27.50
N THR A 9 2.95 -3.35 28.34
CA THR A 9 2.18 -4.53 27.94
C THR A 9 0.98 -4.11 27.09
N SER A 10 0.26 -5.06 26.49
CA SER A 10 -1.04 -4.78 25.85
C SER A 10 -1.98 -4.00 26.78
N THR A 11 -2.01 -4.37 28.06
CA THR A 11 -2.76 -3.66 29.10
C THR A 11 -2.32 -2.20 29.28
N VAL A 12 -1.02 -1.91 29.23
CA VAL A 12 -0.51 -0.52 29.33
C VAL A 12 -0.86 0.28 28.09
N PHE A 13 -0.82 -0.35 26.91
CA PHE A 13 -1.25 0.28 25.66
C PHE A 13 -2.73 0.68 25.72
N GLU A 14 -3.59 -0.26 26.12
CA GLU A 14 -5.03 -0.04 26.27
C GLU A 14 -5.36 1.02 27.33
N GLN A 15 -4.69 0.97 28.48
CA GLN A 15 -4.86 1.99 29.54
C GLN A 15 -4.43 3.38 29.08
N LEU A 16 -3.33 3.47 28.31
CA LEU A 16 -2.88 4.75 27.75
C LEU A 16 -3.84 5.25 26.69
N TYR A 17 -4.35 4.38 25.82
CA TYR A 17 -5.41 4.73 24.87
C TYR A 17 -6.62 5.32 25.61
N GLN A 18 -7.17 4.60 26.59
CA GLN A 18 -8.35 5.04 27.35
C GLN A 18 -8.09 6.33 28.14
N ALA A 19 -6.92 6.46 28.77
CA ALA A 19 -6.60 7.64 29.58
C ALA A 19 -6.36 8.91 28.75
N LEU A 20 -5.91 8.75 27.51
CA LEU A 20 -5.53 9.85 26.62
C LEU A 20 -6.52 10.03 25.46
N HIS A 21 -7.59 9.23 25.41
CA HIS A 21 -8.66 9.35 24.41
C HIS A 21 -9.31 10.74 24.43
N GLU A 22 -9.39 11.36 25.62
CA GLU A 22 -9.89 12.73 25.80
C GLU A 22 -8.89 13.81 25.34
N ASP A 23 -7.60 13.49 25.20
CA ASP A 23 -6.52 14.43 24.87
C ASP A 23 -6.35 14.71 23.35
N GLY A 24 -7.20 14.11 22.51
CA GLY A 24 -7.32 14.41 21.08
C GLY A 24 -6.00 14.24 20.29
N ASP A 25 -5.59 15.28 19.55
CA ASP A 25 -4.49 15.29 18.56
C ASP A 25 -3.11 14.78 19.06
N LYS A 26 -2.90 14.69 20.38
CA LYS A 26 -1.63 14.22 20.96
C LYS A 26 -1.56 12.72 21.15
N LEU A 27 -2.69 12.01 21.03
CA LEU A 27 -2.78 10.58 21.28
C LEU A 27 -1.98 9.76 20.26
N THR A 28 -2.23 9.96 18.97
CA THR A 28 -1.63 9.17 17.89
C THR A 28 -0.09 9.22 17.89
N PRO A 29 0.57 10.39 18.04
CA PRO A 29 2.04 10.44 18.15
C PRO A 29 2.60 9.71 19.37
N LEU A 30 1.89 9.73 20.51
CA LEU A 30 2.31 9.05 21.74
C LEU A 30 2.18 7.54 21.62
N LEU A 31 1.04 7.04 21.11
CA LEU A 31 0.84 5.62 20.83
C LEU A 31 1.88 5.13 19.82
N TYR A 32 2.18 5.91 18.79
CA TYR A 32 3.21 5.56 17.81
C TYR A 32 4.58 5.43 18.46
N ALA A 33 4.97 6.39 19.32
CA ALA A 33 6.23 6.33 20.05
C ALA A 33 6.32 5.08 20.95
N LEU A 34 5.21 4.70 21.58
CA LEU A 34 5.11 3.50 22.41
C LEU A 34 5.31 2.21 21.58
N ILE A 35 4.66 2.14 20.42
CA ILE A 35 4.79 1.02 19.48
C ILE A 35 6.23 0.91 18.99
N CYS A 36 6.87 2.03 18.66
CA CYS A 36 8.27 2.06 18.25
C CYS A 36 9.20 1.58 19.36
N ALA A 37 8.91 1.92 20.62
CA ALA A 37 9.68 1.45 21.78
C ALA A 37 9.47 -0.04 22.05
N ARG A 38 8.33 -0.62 21.62
CA ARG A 38 8.02 -2.04 21.83
C ARG A 38 7.27 -2.66 20.63
N PRO A 39 7.96 -2.95 19.51
CA PRO A 39 7.33 -3.50 18.30
C PRO A 39 6.64 -4.86 18.49
N VAL A 40 6.94 -5.60 19.56
CA VAL A 40 6.27 -6.88 19.89
C VAL A 40 4.75 -6.72 20.12
N LEU A 41 4.25 -5.51 20.37
CA LEU A 41 2.80 -5.26 20.38
C LEU A 41 2.15 -5.61 19.03
N LEU A 42 2.90 -5.45 17.94
CA LEU A 42 2.50 -5.77 16.56
C LEU A 42 2.73 -7.24 16.19
N SER A 43 3.09 -8.15 17.09
CA SER A 43 3.19 -9.58 16.74
C SER A 43 2.00 -10.41 17.22
N GLU A 44 1.20 -9.89 18.15
CA GLU A 44 0.12 -10.65 18.80
C GLU A 44 -1.21 -9.87 18.88
N ASN A 45 -1.20 -8.55 18.72
CA ASN A 45 -2.36 -7.70 19.03
C ASN A 45 -2.61 -6.66 17.92
N TYR A 46 -2.65 -7.07 16.65
CA TYR A 46 -2.95 -6.15 15.53
C TYR A 46 -4.26 -5.40 15.75
N GLU A 47 -5.32 -6.08 16.19
CA GLU A 47 -6.61 -5.45 16.40
C GLU A 47 -6.55 -4.38 17.50
N LEU A 48 -5.88 -4.65 18.61
CA LEU A 48 -5.69 -3.66 19.68
C LEU A 48 -4.96 -2.39 19.21
N VAL A 49 -4.01 -2.54 18.28
CA VAL A 49 -3.10 -1.45 17.89
C VAL A 49 -3.62 -0.68 16.67
N LEU A 50 -4.26 -1.38 15.73
CA LEU A 50 -4.69 -0.84 14.45
C LEU A 50 -6.18 -0.45 14.44
N PHE A 51 -6.93 -0.79 15.50
CA PHE A 51 -8.33 -0.41 15.65
C PHE A 51 -8.55 0.34 16.96
N ALA A 52 -9.43 1.33 16.89
CA ALA A 52 -9.84 2.22 17.96
C ALA A 52 -11.37 2.20 17.98
N ASP A 53 -11.97 1.73 19.08
CA ASP A 53 -13.44 1.65 19.23
C ASP A 53 -14.14 0.92 18.06
N GLU A 54 -13.54 -0.20 17.64
CA GLU A 54 -13.97 -1.03 16.48
C GLU A 54 -13.78 -0.38 15.10
N GLU A 55 -13.28 0.85 15.02
CA GLU A 55 -12.93 1.53 13.78
C GLU A 55 -11.45 1.37 13.44
N PHE A 56 -11.14 1.25 12.15
CA PHE A 56 -9.76 1.15 11.69
C PHE A 56 -9.01 2.48 11.88
N ASP A 57 -8.00 2.49 12.75
CA ASP A 57 -7.14 3.65 12.97
C ASP A 57 -6.14 3.75 11.81
N ARG A 58 -6.56 4.47 10.77
CA ARG A 58 -5.77 4.67 9.56
C ARG A 58 -4.53 5.52 9.83
N ASP A 59 -4.58 6.45 10.78
CA ASP A 59 -3.48 7.39 11.05
C ASP A 59 -2.32 6.71 11.75
N ILE A 60 -2.58 5.93 12.80
CA ILE A 60 -1.53 5.13 13.47
C ILE A 60 -0.93 4.12 12.49
N THR A 61 -1.78 3.47 11.68
CA THR A 61 -1.34 2.46 10.71
C THR A 61 -0.45 3.09 9.63
N ARG A 62 -0.79 4.29 9.16
CA ARG A 62 0.07 5.06 8.24
C ARG A 62 1.42 5.39 8.86
N LEU A 63 1.47 5.83 10.12
CA LEU A 63 2.74 6.12 10.80
C LEU A 63 3.63 4.88 10.93
N ILE A 64 3.03 3.73 11.25
CA ILE A 64 3.72 2.44 11.34
C ILE A 64 4.31 2.05 9.98
N LEU A 65 3.48 2.00 8.94
CA LEU A 65 3.88 1.46 7.64
C LEU A 65 4.80 2.37 6.83
N ASN A 66 4.73 3.68 7.04
CA ASN A 66 5.56 4.66 6.34
C ASN A 66 6.81 5.05 7.13
N GLY A 67 6.90 4.69 8.40
CA GLY A 67 8.07 4.91 9.23
C GLY A 67 9.23 3.96 8.93
N ASP A 68 10.38 4.26 9.54
CA ASP A 68 11.62 3.49 9.48
C ASP A 68 11.95 2.75 10.79
N LYS A 69 11.14 2.96 11.84
CA LYS A 69 11.35 2.39 13.18
C LYS A 69 10.83 0.96 13.35
N ILE A 70 9.96 0.51 12.45
CA ILE A 70 9.36 -0.83 12.49
C ILE A 70 9.97 -1.66 11.36
N ALA A 71 10.41 -2.87 11.70
CA ALA A 71 11.01 -3.79 10.74
C ALA A 71 10.05 -4.09 9.58
N ASP A 72 10.58 -4.17 8.36
CA ASP A 72 9.80 -4.41 7.16
C ASP A 72 8.97 -5.71 7.25
N GLU A 73 9.50 -6.76 7.88
CA GLU A 73 8.82 -8.06 8.03
C GLU A 73 7.53 -7.91 8.86
N VAL A 74 7.57 -7.04 9.87
CA VAL A 74 6.39 -6.70 10.69
C VAL A 74 5.40 -5.89 9.86
N CYS A 75 5.89 -4.89 9.11
CA CYS A 75 5.03 -4.07 8.24
C CYS A 75 4.33 -4.92 7.16
N VAL A 76 5.05 -5.86 6.53
CA VAL A 76 4.48 -6.79 5.54
C VAL A 76 3.47 -7.74 6.21
N SER A 77 3.75 -8.21 7.43
CA SER A 77 2.79 -9.02 8.19
C SER A 77 1.50 -8.27 8.50
N ILE A 78 1.59 -6.98 8.86
CA ILE A 78 0.43 -6.10 9.04
C ILE A 78 -0.36 -5.98 7.74
N LEU A 79 0.30 -5.71 6.61
CA LEU A 79 -0.37 -5.58 5.31
C LEU A 79 -1.11 -6.87 4.92
N ASN A 80 -0.48 -8.03 5.12
CA ASN A 80 -1.11 -9.32 4.85
C ASN A 80 -2.30 -9.57 5.78
N TRP A 81 -2.15 -9.28 7.07
CA TRP A 81 -3.24 -9.44 8.03
C TRP A 81 -4.43 -8.52 7.72
N LEU A 82 -4.19 -7.25 7.35
CA LEU A 82 -5.26 -6.33 6.92
C LEU A 82 -5.97 -6.83 5.66
N TRP A 83 -5.20 -7.35 4.69
CA TRP A 83 -5.71 -7.94 3.46
C TRP A 83 -6.62 -9.14 3.72
N GLU A 84 -6.21 -10.03 4.62
CA GLU A 84 -6.99 -11.21 5.02
C GLU A 84 -8.23 -10.84 5.84
N LYS A 85 -8.17 -9.80 6.67
CA LYS A 85 -9.30 -9.32 7.48
C LYS A 85 -10.39 -8.70 6.61
N ASP A 86 -10.02 -7.74 5.77
CA ASP A 86 -10.91 -7.09 4.83
C ASP A 86 -10.11 -6.32 3.75
N GLU A 87 -10.23 -6.74 2.49
CA GLU A 87 -9.60 -6.08 1.33
C GLU A 87 -9.95 -4.58 1.25
N ALA A 88 -11.12 -4.16 1.76
CA ALA A 88 -11.58 -2.78 1.74
C ALA A 88 -10.63 -1.84 2.51
N LEU A 89 -10.01 -2.31 3.60
CA LEU A 89 -9.11 -1.52 4.45
C LEU A 89 -7.93 -0.93 3.65
N LEU A 90 -7.42 -1.68 2.67
CA LEU A 90 -6.34 -1.26 1.78
C LEU A 90 -6.82 -0.46 0.56
N SER A 91 -8.12 -0.49 0.23
CA SER A 91 -8.66 0.07 -1.02
C SER A 91 -9.47 1.37 -0.87
N GLU A 92 -9.83 1.76 0.35
CA GLU A 92 -10.62 2.99 0.59
C GLU A 92 -9.79 4.28 0.49
N ALA A 93 -8.62 4.32 1.12
CA ALA A 93 -7.78 5.52 1.16
C ALA A 93 -6.28 5.18 1.21
N PRO A 94 -5.38 6.13 0.84
CA PRO A 94 -3.95 5.91 0.88
C PRO A 94 -3.45 5.50 2.26
N LEU A 95 -2.83 4.32 2.30
CA LEU A 95 -2.17 3.79 3.49
C LEU A 95 -0.64 3.88 3.37
N LEU A 96 -0.12 3.72 2.15
CA LEU A 96 1.31 3.73 1.86
C LEU A 96 1.68 4.92 0.98
N SER A 97 2.82 5.54 1.31
CA SER A 97 3.57 6.39 0.40
C SER A 97 4.17 5.55 -0.73
N GLN A 98 4.51 6.21 -1.84
CA GLN A 98 5.20 5.57 -2.96
C GLN A 98 6.50 4.89 -2.51
N GLN A 99 7.27 5.53 -1.62
CA GLN A 99 8.51 4.96 -1.09
C GLN A 99 8.28 3.70 -0.27
N ALA A 100 7.29 3.71 0.63
CA ALA A 100 6.96 2.54 1.45
C ALA A 100 6.44 1.38 0.57
N LEU A 101 5.62 1.67 -0.44
CA LEU A 101 5.13 0.64 -1.34
C LEU A 101 6.28 -0.02 -2.13
N ILE A 102 7.22 0.76 -2.66
CA ILE A 102 8.42 0.21 -3.32
C ILE A 102 9.22 -0.66 -2.36
N ARG A 103 9.45 -0.19 -1.12
CA ARG A 103 10.17 -0.95 -0.08
C ARG A 103 9.58 -2.34 0.15
N PHE A 104 8.26 -2.46 0.14
CA PHE A 104 7.55 -3.71 0.42
C PHE A 104 7.20 -4.53 -0.83
N SER A 105 7.27 -3.94 -2.02
CA SER A 105 6.78 -4.49 -3.28
C SER A 105 7.29 -5.88 -3.65
N THR A 106 8.51 -6.24 -3.23
CA THR A 106 9.14 -7.55 -3.48
C THR A 106 8.86 -8.56 -2.38
N LYS A 107 8.43 -8.10 -1.19
CA LYS A 107 8.11 -8.94 -0.02
C LYS A 107 6.64 -9.36 0.00
N ILE A 108 5.75 -8.52 -0.56
CA ILE A 108 4.35 -8.87 -0.79
C ILE A 108 4.31 -9.86 -1.96
N THR A 109 3.62 -10.99 -1.80
CA THR A 109 3.56 -12.04 -2.82
C THR A 109 2.24 -12.03 -3.59
N ASP A 110 1.15 -11.57 -2.98
CA ASP A 110 -0.17 -11.48 -3.61
C ASP A 110 -0.21 -10.29 -4.59
N ASP A 111 -0.35 -10.59 -5.88
CA ASP A 111 -0.43 -9.59 -6.93
C ASP A 111 -1.72 -8.75 -6.86
N ARG A 112 -2.83 -9.31 -6.38
CA ARG A 112 -4.08 -8.54 -6.22
C ARG A 112 -3.92 -7.49 -5.11
N GLN A 113 -3.26 -7.87 -4.02
CA GLN A 113 -2.92 -6.93 -2.95
C GLN A 113 -1.98 -5.82 -3.45
N LYS A 114 -0.91 -6.17 -4.19
CA LYS A 114 -0.02 -5.17 -4.84
C LYS A 114 -0.80 -4.24 -5.76
N GLN A 115 -1.72 -4.78 -6.56
CA GLN A 115 -2.53 -4.00 -7.48
C GLN A 115 -3.36 -2.97 -6.72
N ILE A 116 -4.07 -3.37 -5.65
CA ILE A 116 -4.89 -2.44 -4.87
C ILE A 116 -4.04 -1.34 -4.23
N LEU A 117 -2.88 -1.68 -3.69
CA LEU A 117 -1.95 -0.70 -3.11
C LEU A 117 -1.41 0.26 -4.18
N LEU A 118 -1.05 -0.23 -5.36
CA LEU A 118 -0.63 0.61 -6.49
C LEU A 118 -1.76 1.55 -6.94
N MET A 119 -2.98 1.04 -7.03
CA MET A 119 -4.17 1.81 -7.40
C MET A 119 -4.44 2.94 -6.42
N GLN A 120 -4.16 2.77 -5.12
CA GLN A 120 -4.27 3.86 -4.14
C GLN A 120 -3.31 5.01 -4.44
N CYS A 121 -2.06 4.69 -4.78
CA CYS A 121 -1.07 5.70 -5.15
C CYS A 121 -1.49 6.44 -6.43
N LEU A 122 -2.00 5.70 -7.43
CA LEU A 122 -2.43 6.28 -8.71
C LEU A 122 -3.63 7.24 -8.59
N LYS A 123 -4.50 7.05 -7.59
CA LYS A 123 -5.70 7.89 -7.38
C LYS A 123 -5.38 9.28 -6.83
N ASN A 124 -4.31 9.43 -6.03
CA ASN A 124 -4.15 10.59 -5.15
C ASN A 124 -2.99 11.51 -5.51
N ASP A 125 -2.04 11.08 -6.35
CA ASP A 125 -0.82 11.85 -6.64
C ASP A 125 -0.45 11.86 -8.13
N LYS A 126 0.37 12.84 -8.53
CA LYS A 126 1.21 12.72 -9.71
C LYS A 126 2.28 11.66 -9.44
N VAL A 127 1.95 10.43 -9.78
CA VAL A 127 2.86 9.30 -9.65
C VAL A 127 3.88 9.31 -10.80
N SER A 128 5.16 9.13 -10.48
CA SER A 128 6.21 9.09 -11.51
C SER A 128 6.13 7.80 -12.34
N HIS A 129 6.48 7.88 -13.63
CA HIS A 129 6.58 6.70 -14.50
C HIS A 129 7.62 5.70 -13.98
N GLN A 130 8.70 6.18 -13.34
CA GLN A 130 9.70 5.33 -12.71
C GLN A 130 9.11 4.48 -11.59
N PHE A 131 8.33 5.07 -10.68
CA PHE A 131 7.66 4.33 -9.62
C PHE A 131 6.70 3.28 -10.19
N ILE A 132 5.87 3.66 -11.16
CA ILE A 132 4.89 2.74 -11.78
C ILE A 132 5.62 1.54 -12.39
N ARG A 133 6.71 1.81 -13.12
CA ARG A 133 7.55 0.77 -13.73
C ARG A 133 8.16 -0.15 -12.68
N GLN A 134 8.74 0.41 -11.61
CA GLN A 134 9.33 -0.38 -10.53
C GLN A 134 8.29 -1.29 -9.87
N MET A 135 7.07 -0.79 -9.64
CA MET A 135 5.97 -1.58 -9.10
C MET A 135 5.54 -2.70 -10.06
N LEU A 136 5.29 -2.38 -11.33
CA LEU A 136 4.86 -3.36 -12.33
C LEU A 136 5.88 -4.50 -12.51
N LEU A 137 7.17 -4.24 -12.32
CA LEU A 137 8.24 -5.24 -12.37
C LEU A 137 8.20 -6.25 -11.21
N THR A 138 7.47 -5.98 -10.12
CA THR A 138 7.39 -6.91 -8.98
C THR A 138 6.20 -7.87 -9.04
N PHE A 139 5.29 -7.70 -10.01
CA PHE A 139 4.15 -8.60 -10.17
C PHE A 139 4.60 -9.96 -10.73
N GLY A 140 4.02 -11.04 -10.20
CA GLY A 140 4.32 -12.40 -10.63
C GLY A 140 3.55 -12.83 -11.87
N HIS A 141 2.33 -12.35 -12.06
CA HIS A 141 1.46 -12.74 -13.16
C HIS A 141 1.90 -12.08 -14.48
N GLN A 142 2.05 -12.90 -15.52
CA GLN A 142 2.61 -12.47 -16.82
C GLN A 142 1.87 -11.32 -17.50
N ASP A 143 0.55 -11.19 -17.27
CA ASP A 143 -0.25 -10.14 -17.92
C ASP A 143 0.13 -8.73 -17.46
N TYR A 144 0.66 -8.56 -16.24
CA TYR A 144 1.14 -7.24 -15.80
C TYR A 144 2.35 -6.75 -16.61
N ALA A 145 3.16 -7.67 -17.16
CA ALA A 145 4.27 -7.31 -18.02
C ALA A 145 3.82 -6.64 -19.34
N ALA A 146 2.54 -6.80 -19.72
CA ALA A 146 1.98 -6.11 -20.89
C ALA A 146 1.95 -4.58 -20.72
N PHE A 147 1.94 -4.06 -19.49
CA PHE A 147 1.99 -2.63 -19.20
C PHE A 147 3.39 -2.02 -19.30
N LEU A 148 4.44 -2.85 -19.31
CA LEU A 148 5.85 -2.41 -19.38
C LEU A 148 6.37 -2.25 -20.81
N ILE A 149 5.53 -2.43 -21.82
CA ILE A 149 5.93 -2.39 -23.23
C ILE A 149 6.19 -0.95 -23.68
N GLU A 150 7.20 -0.77 -24.54
CA GLU A 150 7.60 0.56 -25.01
C GLU A 150 7.43 0.75 -26.52
N ARG A 151 7.23 -0.33 -27.29
CA ARG A 151 7.39 -0.28 -28.76
C ARG A 151 6.19 -0.74 -29.58
N SER A 152 5.38 -1.63 -29.04
CA SER A 152 4.25 -2.24 -29.76
C SER A 152 3.05 -2.27 -28.85
N TYR A 153 1.85 -2.47 -29.40
CA TYR A 153 0.69 -2.72 -28.56
C TYR A 153 0.73 -4.16 -28.00
N ARG A 154 -0.02 -4.38 -26.92
CA ARG A 154 -0.36 -5.72 -26.42
C ARG A 154 -1.86 -5.85 -26.30
N SER A 155 -2.30 -7.10 -26.28
CA SER A 155 -3.67 -7.46 -26.01
C SER A 155 -3.67 -8.53 -24.94
N ILE A 156 -4.27 -8.26 -23.79
CA ILE A 156 -4.39 -9.21 -22.67
C ILE A 156 -5.85 -9.61 -22.48
N PRO A 157 -6.14 -10.78 -21.87
CA PRO A 157 -7.50 -11.15 -21.48
C PRO A 157 -8.14 -10.06 -20.62
N TRP A 158 -9.44 -9.84 -20.80
CA TRP A 158 -10.19 -8.93 -19.96
C TRP A 158 -10.45 -9.55 -18.58
N SER A 159 -10.31 -8.72 -17.54
CA SER A 159 -10.88 -8.92 -16.21
C SER A 159 -11.17 -7.55 -15.61
N ASP A 160 -12.09 -7.47 -14.64
CA ASP A 160 -12.39 -6.21 -13.96
C ASP A 160 -11.13 -5.59 -13.33
N ALA A 161 -10.31 -6.42 -12.68
CA ALA A 161 -9.06 -5.99 -12.07
C ALA A 161 -8.07 -5.42 -13.09
N MET A 162 -7.83 -6.12 -14.20
CA MET A 162 -6.89 -5.65 -15.24
C MET A 162 -7.40 -4.41 -15.95
N TRP A 163 -8.71 -4.32 -16.18
CA TRP A 163 -9.34 -3.15 -16.79
C TRP A 163 -9.20 -1.92 -15.91
N GLN A 164 -9.51 -2.05 -14.61
CA GLN A 164 -9.36 -0.95 -13.66
C GLN A 164 -7.92 -0.46 -13.56
N LEU A 165 -6.94 -1.38 -13.51
CA LEU A 165 -5.53 -1.02 -13.53
C LEU A 165 -5.16 -0.29 -14.83
N ALA A 166 -5.53 -0.83 -15.98
CA ALA A 166 -5.25 -0.22 -17.28
C ALA A 166 -5.83 1.21 -17.37
N VAL A 167 -7.05 1.42 -16.88
CA VAL A 167 -7.69 2.75 -16.87
C VAL A 167 -6.90 3.73 -16.02
N GLN A 168 -6.48 3.35 -14.80
CA GLN A 168 -5.69 4.25 -13.95
C GLN A 168 -4.30 4.54 -14.51
N LEU A 169 -3.64 3.54 -15.12
CA LEU A 169 -2.37 3.74 -15.83
C LEU A 169 -2.53 4.66 -17.06
N GLY A 170 -3.68 4.61 -17.73
CA GLY A 170 -4.02 5.54 -18.80
C GLY A 170 -4.24 6.97 -18.29
N ASN A 171 -4.94 7.11 -17.16
CA ASN A 171 -5.19 8.41 -16.53
C ASN A 171 -3.91 9.07 -16.00
N SER A 172 -2.94 8.28 -15.53
CA SER A 172 -1.63 8.79 -15.08
C SER A 172 -0.70 9.15 -16.24
N GLY A 173 -1.06 8.84 -17.49
CA GLY A 173 -0.22 9.06 -18.67
C GLY A 173 0.88 8.01 -18.87
N PHE A 174 0.90 6.94 -18.07
CA PHE A 174 1.89 5.87 -18.18
C PHE A 174 1.71 5.04 -19.47
N ILE A 175 0.45 4.81 -19.85
CA ILE A 175 0.06 4.22 -21.14
C ILE A 175 -0.94 5.12 -21.84
N ARG A 176 -1.21 4.86 -23.12
CA ARG A 176 -2.39 5.46 -23.76
C ARG A 176 -3.68 4.92 -23.13
N PRO A 177 -4.78 5.69 -23.17
CA PRO A 177 -6.08 5.22 -22.72
C PRO A 177 -6.40 3.83 -23.30
N PRO A 178 -6.66 2.82 -22.45
CA PRO A 178 -6.86 1.45 -22.91
C PRO A 178 -8.17 1.33 -23.69
N LYS A 179 -8.26 0.28 -24.52
CA LYS A 179 -9.46 0.00 -25.32
C LYS A 179 -9.87 -1.46 -25.16
N LEU A 180 -11.17 -1.71 -25.13
CA LEU A 180 -11.70 -3.06 -25.28
C LEU A 180 -11.70 -3.47 -26.75
N THR A 181 -11.44 -4.75 -27.01
CA THR A 181 -11.35 -5.35 -28.34
C THR A 181 -11.86 -6.79 -28.31
N HIS A 182 -12.14 -7.37 -29.48
CA HIS A 182 -12.63 -8.74 -29.64
C HIS A 182 -13.89 -8.97 -28.79
N ASP A 183 -14.95 -8.25 -29.11
CA ASP A 183 -16.24 -8.33 -28.40
C ASP A 183 -16.08 -8.17 -26.88
N ASP A 184 -15.29 -7.17 -26.49
CA ASP A 184 -14.97 -6.82 -25.10
C ASP A 184 -14.27 -7.90 -24.26
N THR A 185 -13.74 -8.95 -24.89
CA THR A 185 -13.01 -10.03 -24.18
C THR A 185 -11.52 -9.74 -23.96
N ARG A 186 -10.99 -8.68 -24.58
CA ARG A 186 -9.55 -8.33 -24.48
C ARG A 186 -9.30 -6.84 -24.29
N ILE A 187 -8.29 -6.53 -23.48
CA ILE A 187 -7.81 -5.17 -23.25
C ILE A 187 -6.62 -4.91 -24.17
N ARG A 188 -6.71 -3.88 -24.99
CA ARG A 188 -5.61 -3.36 -25.82
C ARG A 188 -4.85 -2.28 -25.05
N ILE A 189 -3.55 -2.52 -24.87
CA ILE A 189 -2.61 -1.64 -24.18
C ILE A 189 -1.63 -1.10 -25.21
N GLU A 190 -1.40 0.21 -25.22
CA GLU A 190 -0.44 0.87 -26.10
C GLU A 190 0.51 1.76 -25.28
N PRO A 191 1.82 1.75 -25.60
CA PRO A 191 2.77 2.63 -24.95
C PRO A 191 2.41 4.10 -25.17
N PHE A 192 2.62 4.92 -24.15
CA PHE A 192 2.51 6.37 -24.27
C PHE A 192 3.79 6.94 -24.90
N PHE A 193 3.81 7.05 -26.23
CA PHE A 193 4.90 7.75 -26.93
C PHE A 193 4.68 9.26 -26.86
N ASN A 194 5.20 9.90 -25.82
CA ASN A 194 5.68 11.27 -25.96
C ASN A 194 7.16 11.17 -26.32
N ALA A 195 7.45 11.23 -27.61
CA ALA A 195 8.78 11.61 -28.05
C ALA A 195 9.03 13.04 -27.55
N GLU A 196 9.76 13.17 -26.43
CA GLU A 196 10.76 14.22 -26.15
C GLU A 196 11.12 14.25 -24.64
N ASN A 197 12.40 13.97 -24.36
CA ASN A 197 13.21 14.54 -23.26
C ASN A 197 13.03 14.06 -21.81
N GLU A 198 13.24 12.78 -21.53
CA GLU A 198 13.84 12.36 -20.26
C GLU A 198 14.86 11.24 -20.50
N TYR A 199 15.94 11.60 -21.19
CA TYR A 199 17.23 10.94 -21.01
C TYR A 199 18.13 11.97 -20.33
N ASP A 200 18.50 11.71 -19.07
CA ASP A 200 19.77 12.19 -18.53
C ASP A 200 20.90 11.30 -19.11
#